data_AF-A0A959INL2-F1
#
_entry.id   AF-A0A959INL2-F1
#
_cell.length_a   1.000
_cell.length_b   1.000
_cell.length_c   1.000
_cell.angle_alpha   90.00
_cell.angle_beta   90.00
_cell.angle_gamma   90.00
#
_symmetry.space_group_name_H-M   'P 1'
#
loop_
_entity.id
_entity.type
_entity.pdbx_description
1 polymer ?
#
loop_
_entity_poly.entity_id
_entity_poly.type
_entity_poly.pdbx_seq_one_letter_code
_entity_poly.pdbx_strand_id
1 'polypeptide(L)'
;MKSTFAPIRLMIVAVLFWTACGTDTPAGSSSTAGADSTGMDDVTMMEEVVPVRTAPSCDIPGEVLEGNQLWLPEYDLIAVVKADDTTNDEDYGPGHRLLELYRGSDCERLFRQELKVSGSPDFPYYLGDIQYNKTSGLLGVRGFYDVYVCALADGYTLTGLTPEFRGGRESDDPQSGMIKHLEVWESYLMGYAEDFGPFAFDCGNPEDIEPLLPFAEWQDGETGEFHSMFLVPSDGEIRQAVMPYLDPETGDFQLFPLFERPQAISTNVPNSARNNRFLVLRGAGGNEAVYALDLGTRTRVNLPADVASQPTQQILE
;
A
#
# COMPACT_ATOMS: atom_id res chain seq x y z
N MET A 1 -53.33 12.28 -30.00
CA MET A 1 -53.93 11.01 -30.45
C MET A 1 -53.44 9.92 -29.52
N LYS A 2 -54.37 9.11 -29.00
CA LYS A 2 -54.19 8.04 -28.02
C LYS A 2 -53.35 6.88 -28.60
N SER A 3 -52.52 6.24 -27.78
CA SER A 3 -52.56 4.78 -27.49
C SER A 3 -51.17 4.26 -27.09
N THR A 4 -50.84 3.95 -25.83
CA THR A 4 -51.18 2.80 -24.95
C THR A 4 -50.38 1.49 -25.14
N PHE A 5 -49.86 1.02 -23.99
CA PHE A 5 -49.53 -0.35 -23.52
C PHE A 5 -48.39 -1.11 -24.25
N ALA A 6 -47.43 -1.76 -23.59
CA ALA A 6 -47.56 -2.71 -22.46
C ALA A 6 -46.25 -2.90 -21.61
N PRO A 7 -46.34 -3.16 -20.29
CA PRO A 7 -45.27 -3.73 -19.44
C PRO A 7 -45.42 -5.27 -19.30
N ILE A 8 -44.64 -5.92 -18.39
CA ILE A 8 -44.68 -7.34 -17.90
C ILE A 8 -43.46 -8.15 -18.42
N ARG A 9 -42.60 -8.82 -17.63
CA ARG A 9 -42.79 -9.61 -16.39
C ARG A 9 -41.48 -9.80 -15.62
N LEU A 10 -41.55 -9.60 -14.30
CA LEU A 10 -40.67 -10.13 -13.26
C LEU A 10 -40.72 -11.67 -13.26
N MET A 11 -39.59 -12.36 -13.14
CA MET A 11 -39.58 -13.78 -12.79
C MET A 11 -38.58 -14.03 -11.64
N ILE A 12 -39.16 -14.17 -10.45
CA ILE A 12 -38.54 -14.73 -9.24
C ILE A 12 -38.58 -16.24 -9.41
N VAL A 13 -37.43 -16.92 -9.26
CA VAL A 13 -37.40 -18.34 -8.89
C VAL A 13 -36.41 -18.48 -7.74
N ALA A 14 -36.97 -18.83 -6.59
CA ALA A 14 -36.25 -19.22 -5.39
C ALA A 14 -36.72 -20.62 -4.98
N VAL A 15 -35.89 -21.25 -4.14
CA VAL A 15 -36.15 -22.38 -3.24
C VAL A 15 -35.95 -23.78 -3.85
N LEU A 16 -34.92 -24.50 -3.40
CA LEU A 16 -35.05 -25.52 -2.33
C LEU A 16 -33.69 -26.14 -1.95
N PHE A 17 -33.36 -25.99 -0.67
CA PHE A 17 -32.46 -26.84 0.11
C PHE A 17 -32.93 -28.29 0.08
N TRP A 18 -32.01 -29.26 0.21
CA TRP A 18 -32.17 -30.47 1.03
C TRP A 18 -30.82 -30.85 1.65
N THR A 19 -30.83 -31.00 2.96
CA THR A 19 -29.84 -31.68 3.81
C THR A 19 -30.19 -33.16 3.91
N ALA A 20 -29.19 -34.05 4.08
CA ALA A 20 -29.26 -35.19 5.00
C ALA A 20 -27.94 -35.99 5.04
N CYS A 21 -27.48 -36.21 6.27
CA CYS A 21 -26.41 -37.11 6.71
C CYS A 21 -26.74 -38.60 6.48
N GLY A 22 -25.70 -39.45 6.53
CA GLY A 22 -25.86 -40.89 6.79
C GLY A 22 -24.51 -41.61 6.93
N THR A 23 -24.21 -42.02 8.15
CA THR A 23 -23.02 -42.76 8.62
C THR A 23 -23.07 -44.26 8.29
N ASP A 24 -21.88 -44.87 8.30
CA ASP A 24 -21.49 -46.09 9.04
C ASP A 24 -20.72 -47.18 8.27
N THR A 25 -19.54 -47.45 8.85
CA THR A 25 -18.56 -48.52 8.64
C THR A 25 -19.17 -49.93 8.71
N PRO A 26 -18.49 -50.93 8.13
CA PRO A 26 -18.05 -52.03 8.98
C PRO A 26 -16.62 -52.52 8.72
N ALA A 27 -16.14 -53.24 9.74
CA ALA A 27 -14.77 -53.61 10.04
C ALA A 27 -14.19 -54.77 9.21
N GLY A 28 -12.85 -54.71 9.07
CA GLY A 28 -11.93 -55.77 9.50
C GLY A 28 -11.79 -57.04 8.66
N SER A 29 -10.62 -57.20 8.02
CA SER A 29 -9.93 -58.49 8.04
C SER A 29 -8.41 -58.30 7.98
N SER A 30 -7.73 -59.10 8.80
CA SER A 30 -6.31 -59.11 9.10
C SER A 30 -5.47 -59.80 8.02
N SER A 31 -4.27 -59.27 7.75
CA SER A 31 -3.15 -60.09 7.27
C SER A 31 -1.80 -59.52 7.74
N THR A 32 -1.06 -60.37 8.44
CA THR A 32 0.26 -60.15 9.05
C THR A 32 1.39 -60.37 8.04
N ALA A 33 2.30 -59.39 7.91
CA ALA A 33 3.72 -59.50 7.50
C ALA A 33 4.27 -58.06 7.57
N GLY A 34 5.26 -57.66 8.35
CA GLY A 34 6.52 -58.31 8.65
C GLY A 34 7.62 -57.73 7.77
N ALA A 35 8.12 -56.52 8.07
CA ALA A 35 9.47 -56.05 7.73
C ALA A 35 9.74 -54.66 8.32
N ASP A 36 10.86 -54.55 9.02
CA ASP A 36 11.44 -53.32 9.58
C ASP A 36 11.62 -52.21 8.53
N SER A 37 11.18 -51.00 8.88
CA SER A 37 11.62 -49.75 8.27
C SER A 37 11.64 -48.70 9.36
N THR A 38 12.81 -48.11 9.56
CA THR A 38 13.15 -47.02 10.47
C THR A 38 12.03 -46.00 10.63
N GLY A 39 11.38 -45.99 11.79
CA GLY A 39 10.45 -44.93 12.19
C GLY A 39 11.23 -43.64 12.34
N MET A 40 11.12 -42.77 11.33
CA MET A 40 11.27 -41.34 11.56
C MET A 40 10.10 -40.95 12.46
N ASP A 41 10.42 -40.43 13.65
CA ASP A 41 9.44 -39.75 14.49
C ASP A 41 8.73 -38.74 13.62
N ASP A 42 7.44 -38.99 13.39
CA ASP A 42 6.50 -38.04 12.84
C ASP A 42 6.36 -36.94 13.88
N VAL A 43 7.31 -36.01 13.88
CA VAL A 43 7.17 -34.73 14.58
C VAL A 43 6.07 -34.01 13.83
N THR A 44 4.83 -34.31 14.23
CA THR A 44 3.70 -33.44 13.99
C THR A 44 4.12 -32.10 14.55
N MET A 45 4.58 -31.21 13.68
CA MET A 45 4.76 -29.80 13.98
C MET A 45 3.36 -29.34 14.40
N MET A 46 3.11 -29.29 15.71
CA MET A 46 1.98 -28.57 16.23
C MET A 46 2.21 -27.14 15.75
N GLU A 47 1.49 -26.76 14.71
CA GLU A 47 1.34 -25.38 14.30
C GLU A 47 0.88 -24.65 15.56
N GLU A 48 1.80 -23.88 16.14
CA GLU A 48 1.56 -23.16 17.38
C GLU A 48 0.44 -22.18 17.05
N VAL A 49 -0.78 -22.51 17.49
CA VAL A 49 -1.95 -21.66 17.28
C VAL A 49 -1.70 -20.40 18.09
N VAL A 50 -1.11 -19.40 17.46
CA VAL A 50 -0.90 -18.09 18.07
C VAL A 50 -2.29 -17.58 18.48
N PRO A 51 -2.54 -17.35 19.77
CA PRO A 51 -3.85 -16.90 20.21
C PRO A 51 -4.17 -15.57 19.55
N VAL A 52 -5.26 -15.53 18.78
CA VAL A 52 -5.76 -14.30 18.17
C VAL A 52 -6.16 -13.37 19.31
N ARG A 53 -5.39 -12.29 19.51
CA ARG A 53 -5.71 -11.25 20.50
C ARG A 53 -6.90 -10.46 20.02
N THR A 54 -7.97 -10.44 20.81
CA THR A 54 -9.13 -9.58 20.56
C THR A 54 -8.73 -8.11 20.75
N ALA A 55 -9.27 -7.22 19.92
CA ALA A 55 -9.06 -5.79 20.09
C ALA A 55 -9.60 -5.32 21.46
N PRO A 56 -8.81 -4.58 22.26
CA PRO A 56 -9.24 -4.06 23.55
C PRO A 56 -10.32 -2.99 23.38
N SER A 57 -11.21 -2.89 24.37
CA SER A 57 -12.25 -1.87 24.44
C SER A 57 -11.77 -0.74 25.34
N CYS A 58 -11.31 0.36 24.76
CA CYS A 58 -10.94 1.57 25.49
C CYS A 58 -11.97 2.67 25.24
N ASP A 59 -12.34 3.39 26.30
CA ASP A 59 -13.17 4.60 26.19
C ASP A 59 -12.28 5.76 25.74
N ILE A 60 -12.39 6.15 24.47
CA ILE A 60 -11.56 7.19 23.86
C ILE A 60 -12.34 8.51 23.87
N PRO A 61 -11.92 9.52 24.66
CA PRO A 61 -12.66 10.77 24.75
C PRO A 61 -12.52 11.61 23.48
N GLY A 62 -13.58 12.30 23.05
CA GLY A 62 -13.58 13.12 21.83
C GLY A 62 -14.37 12.47 20.69
N GLU A 63 -14.28 13.07 19.50
CA GLU A 63 -14.97 12.60 18.30
C GLU A 63 -13.99 11.86 17.38
N VAL A 64 -14.32 10.60 17.04
CA VAL A 64 -13.51 9.73 16.19
C VAL A 64 -14.32 9.39 14.94
N LEU A 65 -13.75 9.66 13.76
CA LEU A 65 -14.37 9.26 12.49
C LEU A 65 -14.24 7.75 12.25
N GLU A 66 -15.11 7.22 11.39
CA GLU A 66 -14.98 5.85 10.90
C GLU A 66 -13.60 5.64 10.26
N GLY A 67 -12.94 4.51 10.58
CA GLY A 67 -11.60 4.18 10.09
C GLY A 67 -10.45 4.83 10.87
N ASN A 68 -10.71 5.79 11.76
CA ASN A 68 -9.67 6.53 12.50
C ASN A 68 -9.31 5.95 13.86
N GLN A 69 -9.57 4.66 14.06
CA GLN A 69 -9.11 3.89 15.21
C GLN A 69 -8.55 2.56 14.73
N LEU A 70 -7.29 2.29 15.07
CA LEU A 70 -6.56 1.09 14.66
C LEU A 70 -5.95 0.40 15.88
N TRP A 71 -6.18 -0.91 15.97
CA TRP A 71 -5.51 -1.77 16.95
C TRP A 71 -4.24 -2.37 16.36
N LEU A 72 -3.11 -2.17 17.03
CA LEU A 72 -1.78 -2.65 16.67
C LEU A 72 -1.34 -3.67 17.73
N PRO A 73 -1.79 -4.95 17.64
CA PRO A 73 -1.60 -5.95 18.68
C PRO A 73 -0.14 -6.29 18.98
N GLU A 74 0.74 -6.15 17.99
CA GLU A 74 2.18 -6.39 18.11
C GLU A 74 2.85 -5.42 19.09
N TYR A 75 2.32 -4.20 19.20
CA TYR A 75 2.85 -3.14 20.07
C TYR A 75 2.03 -2.95 21.35
N ASP A 76 0.91 -3.66 21.50
CA ASP A 76 -0.11 -3.38 22.52
C ASP A 76 -0.58 -1.91 22.44
N LEU A 77 -0.85 -1.41 21.23
CA LEU A 77 -1.23 -0.01 20.98
C LEU A 77 -2.56 0.14 20.25
N ILE A 78 -3.40 1.08 20.71
CA ILE A 78 -4.50 1.63 19.93
C ILE A 78 -4.04 3.00 19.40
N ALA A 79 -4.01 3.16 18.08
CA ALA A 79 -3.79 4.44 17.44
C ALA A 79 -5.13 5.10 17.08
N VAL A 80 -5.27 6.40 17.34
CA VAL A 80 -6.48 7.15 17.01
C VAL A 80 -6.16 8.52 16.45
N VAL A 81 -6.89 8.90 15.41
CA VAL A 81 -7.04 10.30 14.97
C VAL A 81 -8.43 10.80 15.36
N LYS A 82 -8.49 11.90 16.11
CA LYS A 82 -9.76 12.43 16.63
C LYS A 82 -9.81 13.94 16.65
N ALA A 83 -10.97 14.47 17.04
CA ALA A 83 -11.17 15.86 17.41
C ALA A 83 -11.56 15.99 18.88
N ASP A 84 -11.15 17.09 19.51
CA ASP A 84 -11.63 17.53 20.83
C ASP A 84 -11.74 19.07 20.85
N ASP A 85 -12.08 19.65 22.00
CA ASP A 85 -12.21 21.11 22.16
C ASP A 85 -10.94 21.88 21.77
N THR A 86 -9.76 21.25 21.79
CA THR A 86 -8.48 21.90 21.43
C THR A 86 -8.26 21.99 19.93
N THR A 87 -8.94 21.15 19.15
CA THR A 87 -8.87 21.16 17.68
C THR A 87 -10.13 21.68 17.01
N ASN A 88 -11.16 22.03 17.78
CA ASN A 88 -12.38 22.63 17.27
C ASN A 88 -12.14 24.05 16.75
N ASP A 89 -12.57 24.29 15.52
CA ASP A 89 -12.57 25.61 14.87
C ASP A 89 -13.97 26.24 14.96
N GLU A 90 -14.04 27.56 15.14
CA GLU A 90 -15.31 28.28 15.30
C GLU A 90 -16.16 28.27 14.02
N ASP A 91 -15.52 28.33 12.84
CA ASP A 91 -16.19 28.43 11.55
C ASP A 91 -16.36 27.06 10.89
N TYR A 92 -15.45 26.13 11.17
CA TYR A 92 -15.35 24.83 10.50
C TYR A 92 -15.72 23.63 11.38
N GLY A 93 -15.84 23.81 12.70
CA GLY A 93 -16.21 22.74 13.63
C GLY A 93 -15.05 21.81 14.00
N PRO A 94 -15.31 20.52 14.29
CA PRO A 94 -14.31 19.60 14.83
C PRO A 94 -13.16 19.31 13.85
N GLY A 95 -11.94 19.80 14.17
CA GLY A 95 -10.73 19.48 13.42
C GLY A 95 -10.17 18.12 13.81
N HIS A 96 -10.39 17.09 13.00
CA HIS A 96 -9.90 15.73 13.26
C HIS A 96 -8.40 15.59 12.94
N ARG A 97 -7.57 16.23 13.78
CA ARG A 97 -6.12 16.35 13.61
C ARG A 97 -5.34 16.07 14.90
N LEU A 98 -5.96 15.42 15.88
CA LEU A 98 -5.29 14.99 17.11
C LEU A 98 -4.93 13.51 17.01
N LEU A 99 -3.63 13.21 16.87
CA LEU A 99 -3.11 11.85 16.92
C LEU A 99 -2.84 11.47 18.38
N GLU A 100 -3.40 10.37 18.83
CA GLU A 100 -3.12 9.78 20.15
C GLU A 100 -2.83 8.29 20.04
N LEU A 101 -1.92 7.83 20.90
CA LEU A 101 -1.62 6.41 21.07
C LEU A 101 -1.94 6.01 22.50
N TYR A 102 -2.65 4.90 22.66
CA TYR A 102 -3.02 4.32 23.94
C TYR A 102 -2.42 2.93 24.06
N ARG A 103 -2.00 2.56 25.27
CA ARG A 103 -1.70 1.16 25.56
C ARG A 103 -3.00 0.36 25.58
N GLY A 104 -3.05 -0.73 24.82
CA GLY A 104 -4.26 -1.54 24.71
C GLY A 104 -4.63 -2.29 25.99
N SER A 105 -3.64 -2.72 26.77
CA SER A 105 -3.85 -3.53 27.97
C SER A 105 -4.53 -2.78 29.13
N ASP A 106 -4.32 -1.47 29.26
CA ASP A 106 -4.87 -0.66 30.36
C ASP A 106 -5.49 0.67 29.93
N CYS A 107 -5.54 0.94 28.62
CA CYS A 107 -6.06 2.18 28.04
C CYS A 107 -5.33 3.44 28.51
N GLU A 108 -4.08 3.34 28.97
CA GLU A 108 -3.26 4.52 29.28
C GLU A 108 -2.86 5.25 28.00
N ARG A 109 -3.10 6.57 27.94
CA ARG A 109 -2.60 7.39 26.83
C ARG A 109 -1.09 7.58 26.94
N LEU A 110 -0.35 7.07 25.95
CA LEU A 110 1.11 7.12 25.88
C LEU A 110 1.63 8.32 25.08
N PHE A 111 0.86 8.72 24.07
CA PHE A 111 1.26 9.78 23.14
C PHE A 111 0.06 10.66 22.77
N ARG A 112 0.32 11.95 22.57
CA ARG A 112 -0.64 12.93 22.07
C ARG A 112 0.10 14.00 21.27
N GLN A 113 -0.31 14.20 20.03
CA GLN A 113 0.20 15.27 19.19
C GLN A 113 -0.93 15.87 18.35
N GLU A 114 -1.04 17.19 18.40
CA GLU A 114 -1.88 17.95 17.49
C GLU A 114 -1.11 18.16 16.18
N LEU A 115 -1.68 17.67 15.08
CA LEU A 115 -1.15 17.81 13.73
C LEU A 115 -1.51 19.19 13.17
N LYS A 116 -0.69 19.70 12.26
CA LYS A 116 -0.95 20.98 11.59
C LYS A 116 -2.22 20.89 10.74
N VAL A 117 -2.88 22.02 10.50
CA VAL A 117 -3.95 22.10 9.50
C VAL A 117 -3.36 21.80 8.12
N SER A 118 -3.94 20.82 7.41
CA SER A 118 -3.53 20.45 6.05
C SER A 118 -4.61 20.92 5.08
N GLY A 119 -4.37 22.06 4.43
CA GLY A 119 -5.37 22.72 3.59
C GLY A 119 -6.39 23.55 4.39
N SER A 120 -7.30 22.89 5.12
CA SER A 120 -8.40 23.54 5.85
C SER A 120 -8.73 22.81 7.17
N PRO A 121 -9.25 23.49 8.23
CA PRO A 121 -9.54 22.86 9.51
C PRO A 121 -10.60 21.73 9.45
N ASP A 122 -11.51 21.79 8.48
CA ASP A 122 -12.53 20.76 8.22
C ASP A 122 -11.99 19.55 7.44
N PHE A 123 -10.73 19.58 6.97
CA PHE A 123 -10.11 18.44 6.32
C PHE A 123 -9.48 17.51 7.37
N PRO A 124 -10.07 16.33 7.62
CA PRO A 124 -9.59 15.42 8.64
C PRO A 124 -8.29 14.72 8.21
N TYR A 125 -7.52 14.30 9.19
CA TYR A 125 -6.49 13.29 8.99
C TYR A 125 -7.10 11.89 9.09
N TYR A 126 -6.49 10.94 8.41
CA TYR A 126 -6.83 9.53 8.48
C TYR A 126 -5.62 8.66 8.82
N LEU A 127 -5.83 7.57 9.53
CA LEU A 127 -4.81 6.51 9.63
C LEU A 127 -4.62 5.88 8.25
N GLY A 128 -3.40 5.52 7.88
CA GLY A 128 -3.11 4.89 6.59
C GLY A 128 -3.82 3.54 6.44
N ASP A 129 -4.41 3.32 5.27
CA ASP A 129 -5.36 2.23 4.99
C ASP A 129 -4.73 0.84 5.15
N ILE A 130 -3.43 0.71 4.86
CA ILE A 130 -2.70 -0.54 4.84
C ILE A 130 -1.34 -0.39 5.53
N GLN A 131 -1.20 -0.98 6.71
CA GLN A 131 0.06 -1.05 7.47
C GLN A 131 0.70 -2.43 7.28
N TYR A 132 1.12 -2.78 6.06
CA TYR A 132 1.74 -4.07 5.74
C TYR A 132 3.23 -4.10 6.12
N ASN A 133 3.55 -3.83 7.39
CA ASN A 133 4.83 -4.28 7.91
C ASN A 133 4.83 -4.35 9.45
N LYS A 134 4.55 -5.53 10.00
CA LYS A 134 4.74 -5.83 11.43
C LYS A 134 6.19 -5.63 11.91
N THR A 135 7.12 -5.42 10.98
CA THR A 135 8.56 -5.36 11.22
C THR A 135 9.12 -3.94 11.20
N SER A 136 8.49 -2.98 10.51
CA SER A 136 9.02 -1.60 10.43
C SER A 136 8.60 -0.72 11.61
N GLY A 137 7.48 -1.06 12.27
CA GLY A 137 6.96 -0.27 13.39
C GLY A 137 6.64 1.17 13.01
N LEU A 138 6.17 1.38 11.78
CA LEU A 138 5.73 2.68 11.30
C LEU A 138 4.20 2.74 11.27
N LEU A 139 3.66 3.90 11.62
CA LEU A 139 2.25 4.23 11.44
C LEU A 139 2.15 5.44 10.51
N GLY A 140 1.63 5.23 9.30
CA GLY A 140 1.29 6.30 8.38
C GLY A 140 0.00 7.03 8.78
N VAL A 141 0.01 8.36 8.70
CA VAL A 141 -1.16 9.23 8.89
C VAL A 141 -1.27 10.14 7.67
N ARG A 142 -2.42 10.10 7.01
CA ARG A 142 -2.75 10.83 5.79
C ARG A 142 -3.52 12.10 6.12
N GLY A 143 -2.98 13.27 5.78
CA GLY A 143 -3.72 14.53 5.72
C GLY A 143 -4.19 14.83 4.30
N PHE A 144 -4.60 16.07 4.05
CA PHE A 144 -5.02 16.50 2.71
C PHE A 144 -3.83 16.62 1.76
N TYR A 145 -2.80 17.39 2.14
CA TYR A 145 -1.57 17.58 1.37
C TYR A 145 -0.32 17.03 2.07
N ASP A 146 -0.42 16.74 3.36
CA ASP A 146 0.69 16.30 4.19
C ASP A 146 0.51 14.85 4.63
N VAL A 147 1.61 14.16 4.82
CA VAL A 147 1.67 12.84 5.44
C VAL A 147 2.45 12.96 6.74
N TYR A 148 2.11 12.16 7.74
CA TYR A 148 2.96 11.94 8.89
C TYR A 148 3.32 10.47 9.01
N VAL A 149 4.54 10.20 9.46
CA VAL A 149 4.99 8.87 9.86
C VAL A 149 5.31 8.91 11.34
N CYS A 150 4.70 8.02 12.10
CA CYS A 150 5.01 7.81 13.51
C CYS A 150 5.82 6.53 13.69
N ALA A 151 7.05 6.65 14.19
CA ALA A 151 7.91 5.53 14.53
C ALA A 151 7.55 4.97 15.92
N LEU A 152 6.91 3.81 15.95
CA LEU A 152 6.34 3.20 17.16
C LEU A 152 7.40 2.62 18.11
N ALA A 153 8.54 2.18 17.58
CA ALA A 153 9.62 1.61 18.38
C ALA A 153 10.53 2.67 19.03
N ASP A 154 10.67 3.84 18.40
CA ASP A 154 11.61 4.90 18.76
C ASP A 154 10.91 6.07 19.46
N GLY A 155 10.20 5.77 20.54
CA GLY A 155 9.57 6.78 21.40
C GLY A 155 8.46 7.59 20.74
N TYR A 156 7.81 7.05 19.71
CA TYR A 156 6.71 7.69 18.96
C TYR A 156 7.14 8.95 18.21
N THR A 157 8.36 8.94 17.66
CA THR A 157 8.87 10.05 16.85
C THR A 157 7.96 10.27 15.65
N LEU A 158 7.46 11.51 15.52
CA LEU A 158 6.50 11.89 14.48
C LEU A 158 7.15 12.83 13.48
N THR A 159 7.22 12.39 12.23
CA THR A 159 7.84 13.13 11.13
C THR A 159 6.76 13.54 10.13
N GLY A 160 6.63 14.85 9.91
CA GLY A 160 5.74 15.40 8.88
C GLY A 160 6.45 15.47 7.53
N LEU A 161 5.77 15.05 6.48
CA LEU A 161 6.28 14.84 5.14
C LEU A 161 5.34 15.48 4.11
N THR A 162 5.91 16.04 3.05
CA THR A 162 5.15 16.55 1.91
C THR A 162 5.58 15.76 0.67
N PRO A 163 4.63 15.22 -0.13
CA PRO A 163 4.95 14.53 -1.36
C PRO A 163 5.80 15.39 -2.30
N GLU A 164 6.85 14.79 -2.85
CA GLU A 164 7.63 15.38 -3.93
C GLU A 164 7.51 14.55 -5.19
N PHE A 165 7.55 15.25 -6.32
CA PHE A 165 7.38 14.66 -7.63
C PHE A 165 8.54 15.02 -8.54
N ARG A 166 8.78 14.18 -9.55
CA ARG A 166 9.88 14.40 -10.49
C ARG A 166 9.62 15.60 -11.40
N GLY A 167 8.43 15.63 -12.03
CA GLY A 167 7.98 16.73 -12.85
C GLY A 167 7.27 17.81 -12.04
N GLY A 168 7.12 19.01 -12.62
CA GLY A 168 6.20 20.00 -12.09
C GLY A 168 4.77 19.46 -12.08
N ARG A 169 3.97 19.91 -11.12
CA ARG A 169 2.54 19.62 -11.01
C ARG A 169 1.76 20.93 -11.09
N GLU A 170 0.68 20.92 -11.86
CA GLU A 170 -0.25 22.03 -11.95
C GLU A 170 -1.56 21.57 -11.31
N SER A 171 -2.07 22.35 -10.36
CA SER A 171 -3.37 22.09 -9.76
C SER A 171 -4.46 22.50 -10.73
N ASP A 172 -5.32 21.56 -11.11
CA ASP A 172 -6.48 21.81 -11.95
C ASP A 172 -7.64 22.34 -11.11
N ASP A 173 -7.78 21.86 -9.87
CA ASP A 173 -8.80 22.29 -8.93
C ASP A 173 -8.34 22.22 -7.44
N PRO A 174 -9.17 22.63 -6.47
CA PRO A 174 -8.80 22.61 -5.05
C PRO A 174 -8.54 21.23 -4.43
N GLN A 175 -8.90 20.15 -5.12
CA GLN A 175 -8.65 18.76 -4.74
C GLN A 175 -7.37 18.20 -5.36
N SER A 176 -6.81 18.85 -6.39
CA SER A 176 -5.53 18.44 -6.98
C SER A 176 -4.42 18.45 -5.93
N GLY A 177 -3.71 17.33 -5.83
CA GLY A 177 -2.71 17.08 -4.79
C GLY A 177 -3.26 16.44 -3.51
N MET A 178 -4.59 16.27 -3.38
CA MET A 178 -5.19 15.58 -2.24
C MET A 178 -4.69 14.14 -2.17
N ILE A 179 -4.15 13.73 -1.03
CA ILE A 179 -3.68 12.35 -0.83
C ILE A 179 -4.87 11.41 -0.76
N LYS A 180 -4.96 10.50 -1.73
CA LYS A 180 -6.06 9.53 -1.86
C LYS A 180 -5.76 8.19 -1.23
N HIS A 181 -4.48 7.83 -1.12
CA HIS A 181 -4.08 6.56 -0.55
C HIS A 181 -2.68 6.64 0.06
N LEU A 182 -2.45 5.78 1.07
CA LEU A 182 -1.16 5.63 1.73
C LEU A 182 -0.96 4.18 2.17
N GLU A 183 0.12 3.56 1.72
CA GLU A 183 0.50 2.19 2.04
C GLU A 183 1.96 2.12 2.48
N VAL A 184 2.22 1.34 3.54
CA VAL A 184 3.59 1.00 3.96
C VAL A 184 4.01 -0.29 3.24
N TRP A 185 5.12 -0.22 2.49
CA TRP A 185 5.71 -1.36 1.78
C TRP A 185 7.19 -1.50 2.16
N GLU A 186 7.53 -2.56 2.89
CA GLU A 186 8.86 -2.77 3.47
C GLU A 186 9.32 -1.56 4.34
N SER A 187 10.41 -0.91 3.96
CA SER A 187 10.93 0.32 4.59
C SER A 187 10.51 1.58 3.81
N TYR A 188 9.49 1.50 2.97
CA TYR A 188 9.02 2.61 2.15
C TYR A 188 7.57 2.94 2.47
N LEU A 189 7.24 4.22 2.36
CA LEU A 189 5.86 4.69 2.40
C LEU A 189 5.49 5.15 1.00
N MET A 190 4.49 4.53 0.39
CA MET A 190 4.04 4.86 -0.95
C MET A 190 2.59 5.35 -0.91
N GLY A 191 2.26 6.29 -1.78
CA GLY A 191 0.91 6.84 -1.84
C GLY A 191 0.57 7.39 -3.21
N TYR A 192 -0.65 7.92 -3.30
CA TYR A 192 -1.18 8.53 -4.50
C TYR A 192 -1.85 9.86 -4.16
N ALA A 193 -1.51 10.91 -4.90
CA ALA A 193 -2.14 12.22 -4.81
C ALA A 193 -2.99 12.48 -6.05
N GLU A 194 -4.20 13.02 -5.87
CA GLU A 194 -5.11 13.37 -6.97
C GLU A 194 -4.39 14.25 -8.00
N ASP A 195 -4.55 13.93 -9.28
CA ASP A 195 -3.94 14.60 -10.45
C ASP A 195 -2.40 14.60 -10.50
N PHE A 196 -1.73 14.46 -9.35
CA PHE A 196 -0.28 14.54 -9.24
C PHE A 196 0.38 13.17 -9.32
N GLY A 197 -0.39 12.11 -9.08
CA GLY A 197 0.02 10.73 -9.26
C GLY A 197 0.75 10.15 -8.04
N PRO A 198 1.52 9.07 -8.26
CA PRO A 198 2.23 8.37 -7.19
C PRO A 198 3.36 9.19 -6.55
N PHE A 199 3.57 8.98 -5.25
CA PHE A 199 4.73 9.47 -4.50
C PHE A 199 5.28 8.38 -3.57
N ALA A 200 6.52 8.54 -3.12
CA ALA A 200 7.14 7.62 -2.18
C ALA A 200 8.12 8.32 -1.23
N PHE A 201 8.35 7.73 -0.07
CA PHE A 201 9.37 8.10 0.90
C PHE A 201 10.22 6.88 1.27
N ASP A 202 11.51 7.08 1.45
CA ASP A 202 12.41 6.10 2.07
C ASP A 202 12.33 6.28 3.60
N CYS A 203 11.78 5.28 4.28
CA CYS A 203 11.61 5.24 5.72
C CYS A 203 12.60 4.27 6.39
N GLY A 204 13.70 3.90 5.72
CA GLY A 204 14.74 3.04 6.27
C GLY A 204 15.44 3.62 7.49
N ASN A 205 15.44 4.95 7.64
CA ASN A 205 15.84 5.65 8.85
C ASN A 205 14.70 6.54 9.38
N PRO A 206 14.04 6.17 10.49
CA PRO A 206 12.91 6.95 11.03
C PRO A 206 13.26 8.38 11.45
N GLU A 207 14.53 8.67 11.75
CA GLU A 207 15.00 10.02 12.10
C GLU A 207 15.27 10.90 10.87
N ASP A 208 15.37 10.30 9.67
CA ASP A 208 15.77 10.95 8.42
C ASP A 208 15.02 10.34 7.25
N ILE A 209 13.71 10.60 7.21
CA ILE A 209 12.82 10.13 6.14
C ILE A 209 12.93 11.11 4.96
N GLU A 210 13.33 10.59 3.80
CA GLU A 210 13.53 11.39 2.60
C GLU A 210 12.49 11.04 1.50
N PRO A 211 12.05 12.02 0.70
CA PRO A 211 11.29 11.73 -0.52
C PRO A 211 12.08 10.86 -1.49
N LEU A 212 11.48 9.77 -1.94
CA LEU A 212 12.03 8.92 -2.99
C LEU A 212 11.44 9.36 -4.33
N LEU A 213 12.16 10.20 -5.08
CA LEU A 213 11.68 10.68 -6.37
C LEU A 213 11.57 9.55 -7.42
N PRO A 214 10.56 9.60 -8.33
CA PRO A 214 10.45 8.66 -9.43
C PRO A 214 11.71 8.58 -10.30
N PHE A 215 12.23 7.37 -10.49
CA PHE A 215 13.38 7.12 -11.36
C PHE A 215 13.03 7.33 -12.83
N ALA A 216 11.79 7.08 -13.23
CA ALA A 216 11.22 7.46 -14.51
C ALA A 216 9.76 7.88 -14.32
N GLU A 217 9.30 8.78 -15.18
CA GLU A 217 7.93 9.27 -15.14
C GLU A 217 7.48 9.57 -16.57
N TRP A 218 6.27 9.16 -16.91
CA TRP A 218 5.64 9.49 -18.19
C TRP A 218 4.26 10.07 -17.92
N GLN A 219 3.97 11.23 -18.50
CA GLN A 219 2.63 11.79 -18.48
C GLN A 219 1.88 11.36 -19.73
N ASP A 220 0.73 10.73 -19.56
CA ASP A 220 -0.16 10.40 -20.68
C ASP A 220 -0.72 11.71 -21.27
N GLY A 221 -0.51 11.92 -22.58
CA GLY A 221 -0.93 13.14 -23.26
C GLY A 221 -2.44 13.23 -23.51
N GLU A 222 -3.17 12.13 -23.39
CA GLU A 222 -4.63 12.07 -23.55
C GLU A 222 -5.35 12.27 -22.22
N THR A 223 -4.88 11.63 -21.16
CA THR A 223 -5.54 11.65 -19.83
C THR A 223 -4.90 12.64 -18.85
N GLY A 224 -3.65 13.04 -19.08
CA GLY A 224 -2.87 13.85 -18.12
C GLY A 224 -2.28 13.04 -16.95
N GLU A 225 -2.57 11.74 -16.85
CA GLU A 225 -2.13 10.87 -15.75
C GLU A 225 -0.61 10.71 -15.73
N PHE A 226 -0.01 10.76 -14.53
CA PHE A 226 1.41 10.49 -14.32
C PHE A 226 1.66 9.01 -14.00
N HIS A 227 2.41 8.35 -14.87
CA HIS A 227 2.92 7.00 -14.68
C HIS A 227 4.33 7.06 -14.11
N SER A 228 4.44 6.95 -12.79
CA SER A 228 5.70 7.08 -12.06
C SER A 228 6.27 5.72 -11.67
N MET A 229 7.53 5.47 -12.05
CA MET A 229 8.28 4.26 -11.69
C MET A 229 9.39 4.61 -10.71
N PHE A 230 9.41 3.93 -9.57
CA PHE A 230 10.44 4.06 -8.54
C PHE A 230 11.45 2.93 -8.66
N LEU A 231 12.72 3.23 -8.42
CA LEU A 231 13.77 2.22 -8.26
C LEU A 231 14.17 2.13 -6.80
N VAL A 232 13.50 1.22 -6.09
CA VAL A 232 13.62 1.03 -4.65
C VAL A 232 14.88 0.22 -4.33
N PRO A 233 15.84 0.76 -3.57
CA PRO A 233 17.01 0.00 -3.11
C PRO A 233 16.63 -1.20 -2.24
N SER A 234 17.36 -2.31 -2.39
CA SER A 234 17.29 -3.44 -1.46
C SER A 234 18.64 -3.69 -0.80
N ASP A 235 19.72 -3.79 -1.58
CA ASP A 235 21.10 -3.83 -1.08
C ASP A 235 22.09 -3.43 -2.18
N GLY A 236 22.95 -2.44 -1.93
CA GLY A 236 23.93 -1.94 -2.90
C GLY A 236 23.33 -1.55 -4.25
N GLU A 237 23.69 -2.27 -5.32
CA GLU A 237 23.19 -2.05 -6.69
C GLU A 237 21.86 -2.78 -6.97
N ILE A 238 21.37 -3.61 -6.04
CA ILE A 238 20.16 -4.40 -6.17
C ILE A 238 18.94 -3.52 -5.89
N ARG A 239 18.02 -3.48 -6.85
CA ARG A 239 16.84 -2.61 -6.84
C ARG A 239 15.61 -3.35 -7.30
N GLN A 240 14.46 -3.02 -6.71
CA GLN A 240 13.16 -3.37 -7.26
C GLN A 240 12.59 -2.16 -8.01
N ALA A 241 12.08 -2.40 -9.21
CA ALA A 241 11.31 -1.40 -9.93
C ALA A 241 9.84 -1.57 -9.55
N VAL A 242 9.19 -0.51 -9.07
CA VAL A 242 7.77 -0.54 -8.67
C VAL A 242 7.03 0.61 -9.32
N MET A 243 5.80 0.35 -9.77
CA MET A 243 4.88 1.38 -10.24
C MET A 243 3.61 1.33 -9.40
N PRO A 244 3.42 2.25 -8.44
CA PRO A 244 2.16 2.38 -7.74
C PRO A 244 1.07 2.90 -8.69
N TYR A 245 -0.17 2.48 -8.44
CA TYR A 245 -1.33 2.90 -9.20
C TYR A 245 -2.56 2.88 -8.31
N LEU A 246 -3.43 3.87 -8.49
CA LEU A 246 -4.76 3.90 -7.89
C LEU A 246 -5.77 3.76 -9.01
N ASP A 247 -6.58 2.70 -8.96
CA ASP A 247 -7.70 2.55 -9.89
C ASP A 247 -8.79 3.56 -9.51
N PRO A 248 -9.15 4.51 -10.40
CA PRO A 248 -10.10 5.57 -10.08
C PRO A 248 -11.56 5.07 -9.99
N GLU A 249 -11.88 3.89 -10.53
CA GLU A 249 -13.23 3.32 -10.49
C GLU A 249 -13.46 2.52 -9.21
N THR A 250 -12.47 1.74 -8.79
CA THR A 250 -12.58 0.86 -7.62
C THR A 250 -12.01 1.47 -6.35
N GLY A 251 -11.09 2.43 -6.46
CA GLY A 251 -10.29 2.94 -5.35
C GLY A 251 -9.19 1.97 -4.91
N ASP A 252 -8.96 0.89 -5.66
CA ASP A 252 -7.93 -0.10 -5.33
C ASP A 252 -6.55 0.46 -5.64
N PHE A 253 -5.72 0.58 -4.60
CA PHE A 253 -4.32 0.90 -4.74
C PHE A 253 -3.50 -0.37 -4.92
N GLN A 254 -2.61 -0.36 -5.90
CA GLN A 254 -1.80 -1.51 -6.27
C GLN A 254 -0.35 -1.09 -6.49
N LEU A 255 0.56 -1.87 -5.92
CA LEU A 255 1.99 -1.79 -6.21
C LEU A 255 2.33 -2.82 -7.29
N PHE A 256 2.78 -2.35 -8.47
CA PHE A 256 3.21 -3.23 -9.56
C PHE A 256 4.73 -3.43 -9.53
N PRO A 257 5.26 -4.49 -8.89
CA PRO A 257 6.67 -4.83 -9.02
C PRO A 257 6.96 -5.29 -10.44
N LEU A 258 7.95 -4.66 -11.08
CA LEU A 258 8.30 -4.98 -12.46
C LEU A 258 9.30 -6.14 -12.54
N PHE A 259 10.03 -6.46 -11.47
CA PHE A 259 10.88 -7.66 -11.43
C PHE A 259 10.31 -8.72 -10.49
N GLU A 260 10.40 -10.00 -10.88
CA GLU A 260 10.01 -11.13 -10.02
C GLU A 260 10.82 -11.16 -8.71
N ARG A 261 12.06 -10.65 -8.76
CA ARG A 261 12.96 -10.46 -7.63
C ARG A 261 13.84 -9.25 -7.90
N PRO A 262 14.30 -8.51 -6.87
CA PRO A 262 15.19 -7.37 -7.05
C PRO A 262 16.41 -7.72 -7.92
N GLN A 263 16.83 -6.76 -8.78
CA GLN A 263 17.87 -6.95 -9.78
C GLN A 263 19.00 -5.94 -9.60
N ALA A 264 20.24 -6.32 -9.92
CA ALA A 264 21.32 -5.35 -10.07
C ALA A 264 21.10 -4.51 -11.33
N ILE A 265 20.74 -3.23 -11.17
CA ILE A 265 20.34 -2.32 -12.26
C ILE A 265 21.21 -1.07 -12.29
N SER A 266 21.67 -0.71 -13.48
CA SER A 266 22.39 0.53 -13.72
C SER A 266 21.43 1.72 -13.67
N THR A 267 21.76 2.71 -12.86
CA THR A 267 21.03 3.98 -12.79
C THR A 267 21.51 5.00 -13.82
N ASN A 268 22.52 4.66 -14.65
CA ASN A 268 23.08 5.52 -15.69
C ASN A 268 22.17 5.57 -16.94
N VAL A 269 20.97 6.10 -16.76
CA VAL A 269 19.98 6.31 -17.81
C VAL A 269 19.83 7.81 -18.08
N PRO A 270 19.94 8.29 -19.34
CA PRO A 270 19.77 9.70 -19.67
C PRO A 270 18.41 10.26 -19.23
N ASN A 271 18.38 11.52 -18.82
CA ASN A 271 17.13 12.16 -18.36
C ASN A 271 16.01 12.14 -19.41
N SER A 272 16.33 12.26 -20.69
CA SER A 272 15.36 12.18 -21.79
C SER A 272 14.69 10.81 -21.89
N ALA A 273 15.42 9.73 -21.63
CA ALA A 273 14.87 8.37 -21.65
C ALA A 273 14.00 8.08 -20.42
N ARG A 274 14.24 8.78 -19.30
CA ARG A 274 13.45 8.67 -18.07
C ARG A 274 12.13 9.46 -18.13
N ASN A 275 11.90 10.26 -19.18
CA ASN A 275 10.65 10.97 -19.44
C ASN A 275 10.00 10.45 -20.72
N ASN A 276 9.72 9.15 -20.77
CA ASN A 276 9.16 8.48 -21.93
C ASN A 276 8.32 7.27 -21.47
N ARG A 277 7.31 6.90 -22.25
CA ARG A 277 6.46 5.74 -21.99
C ARG A 277 7.26 4.44 -21.94
N PHE A 278 8.22 4.30 -22.85
CA PHE A 278 9.08 3.11 -22.90
C PHE A 278 10.43 3.40 -22.26
N LEU A 279 10.88 2.48 -21.40
CA LEU A 279 12.15 2.59 -20.69
C LEU A 279 12.95 1.30 -20.85
N VAL A 280 14.25 1.44 -21.11
CA VAL A 280 15.18 0.31 -21.14
C VAL A 280 16.18 0.46 -19.99
N LEU A 281 16.15 -0.49 -19.07
CA LEU A 281 17.11 -0.62 -17.99
C LEU A 281 18.14 -1.70 -18.34
N ARG A 282 19.39 -1.47 -17.96
CA ARG A 282 20.48 -2.43 -18.15
C ARG A 282 21.00 -2.89 -16.80
N GLY A 283 21.49 -4.12 -16.74
CA GLY A 283 22.13 -4.66 -15.55
C GLY A 283 23.35 -3.86 -15.12
N ALA A 284 23.67 -3.92 -13.83
CA ALA A 284 24.90 -3.39 -13.23
C ALA A 284 25.81 -4.53 -12.72
N GLY A 285 27.02 -4.21 -12.26
CA GLY A 285 27.91 -5.18 -11.63
C GLY A 285 28.30 -6.40 -12.49
N GLY A 286 28.35 -6.24 -13.82
CA GLY A 286 28.63 -7.35 -14.76
C GLY A 286 27.40 -8.15 -15.19
N ASN A 287 26.20 -7.76 -14.76
CA ASN A 287 24.94 -8.27 -15.29
C ASN A 287 24.67 -7.65 -16.67
N GLU A 288 24.58 -8.48 -17.71
CA GLU A 288 24.28 -8.04 -19.09
C GLU A 288 22.77 -8.03 -19.40
N ALA A 289 21.92 -8.30 -18.40
CA ALA A 289 20.47 -8.30 -18.60
C ALA A 289 19.95 -6.95 -19.08
N VAL A 290 18.94 -7.00 -19.95
CA VAL A 290 18.23 -5.83 -20.48
C VAL A 290 16.75 -6.00 -20.18
N TYR A 291 16.16 -4.95 -19.61
CA TYR A 291 14.76 -4.91 -19.22
C TYR A 291 14.08 -3.77 -19.98
N ALA A 292 13.21 -4.10 -20.93
CA ALA A 292 12.30 -3.13 -21.52
C ALA A 292 11.01 -3.07 -20.69
N LEU A 293 10.55 -1.86 -20.44
CA LEU A 293 9.38 -1.54 -19.63
C LEU A 293 8.45 -0.64 -20.43
N ASP A 294 7.15 -0.88 -20.31
CA ASP A 294 6.10 0.04 -20.76
C ASP A 294 5.42 0.61 -19.51
N LEU A 295 5.67 1.89 -19.24
CA LEU A 295 5.13 2.61 -18.10
C LEU A 295 3.60 2.77 -18.22
N GLY A 296 3.07 2.85 -19.44
CA GLY A 296 1.64 3.00 -19.67
C GLY A 296 0.85 1.75 -19.29
N THR A 297 1.40 0.57 -19.58
CA THR A 297 0.79 -0.70 -19.18
C THR A 297 1.30 -1.25 -17.85
N ARG A 298 2.31 -0.61 -17.23
CA ARG A 298 2.93 -1.00 -15.95
C ARG A 298 3.52 -2.42 -16.01
N THR A 299 4.09 -2.80 -17.15
CA THR A 299 4.61 -4.16 -17.38
C THR A 299 6.00 -4.18 -18.00
N ARG A 300 6.65 -5.35 -17.87
CA ARG A 300 7.83 -5.70 -18.66
C ARG A 300 7.44 -6.11 -20.07
N VAL A 301 8.18 -5.59 -21.04
CA VAL A 301 8.09 -5.99 -22.44
C VAL A 301 9.15 -7.05 -22.72
N ASN A 302 8.73 -8.17 -23.31
CA ASN A 302 9.64 -9.21 -23.75
C ASN A 302 10.37 -8.76 -25.02
N LEU A 303 11.68 -8.60 -24.93
CA LEU A 303 12.52 -8.32 -26.09
C LEU A 303 12.99 -9.62 -26.75
N PRO A 304 12.90 -9.73 -28.09
CA PRO A 304 13.64 -10.75 -28.83
C PRO A 304 15.14 -10.70 -28.50
N ALA A 305 15.80 -11.87 -28.50
CA ALA A 305 17.20 -11.98 -28.07
C ALA A 305 18.16 -11.14 -28.93
N ASP A 306 17.88 -11.01 -30.22
CA ASP A 306 18.63 -10.18 -31.16
C ASP A 306 18.45 -8.68 -30.87
N VAL A 307 17.26 -8.26 -30.46
CA VAL A 307 16.96 -6.86 -30.09
C VAL A 307 17.55 -6.48 -28.74
N ALA A 308 17.52 -7.39 -27.75
CA ALA A 308 18.05 -7.12 -26.41
C ALA A 308 19.55 -6.75 -26.41
N SER A 309 20.30 -7.25 -27.40
CA SER A 309 21.73 -6.94 -27.57
C SER A 309 22.02 -5.55 -28.17
N GLN A 310 20.99 -4.88 -28.71
CA GLN A 310 21.16 -3.60 -29.40
C GLN A 310 21.34 -2.43 -28.42
N PRO A 311 21.89 -1.28 -28.88
CA PRO A 311 21.89 -0.04 -28.12
C PRO A 311 20.48 0.41 -27.75
N THR A 312 20.34 1.09 -26.60
CA THR A 312 19.03 1.49 -26.06
C THR A 312 18.18 2.29 -27.04
N GLN A 313 18.79 3.16 -27.86
CA GLN A 313 18.06 3.93 -28.85
C GLN A 313 17.38 3.05 -29.91
N GLN A 314 18.04 1.98 -30.36
CA GLN A 314 17.48 1.06 -31.35
C GLN A 314 16.37 0.17 -30.77
N ILE A 315 16.43 -0.13 -29.46
CA ILE A 315 15.37 -0.88 -28.77
C ILE A 315 14.08 -0.05 -28.65
N LEU A 316 14.20 1.28 -28.60
CA LEU A 316 13.08 2.21 -28.43
C LEU A 316 12.42 2.63 -29.76
N GLU A 317 13.00 2.28 -30.91
CA GLU A 317 12.49 2.54 -32.27
C GLU A 317 11.64 1.37 -32.80
#